data_AF-A0A1E3BCL5-F1
#
_entry.id   AF-A0A1E3BCL5-F1
#
_cell.length_a   1.000
_cell.length_b   1.000
_cell.length_c   1.000
_cell.angle_alpha   90.00
_cell.angle_beta   90.00
_cell.angle_gamma   90.00
#
_symmetry.space_group_name_H-M   'P 1'
#
loop_
_entity.id
_entity.type
_entity.pdbx_description
1 polymer ?
#
loop_
_entity_poly.entity_id
_entity_poly.type
_entity_poly.pdbx_seq_one_letter_code
_entity_poly.pdbx_strand_id
1 'polypeptide(L)'
;MSSITNHDNLPIHQEIITILGRQTGKLVLDYDSTLATKSGFAVKRNEVEAMNLVSTHISIPSPKVISTKLSPDNGIIDISHPQILPEKEVG
;
A
#
# COMPACT_ATOMS: atom_id res chain seq x y z
N MET A 1 11.15 -18.98 -11.68
CA MET A 1 10.34 -18.14 -12.58
C MET A 1 9.73 -17.04 -11.74
N SER A 2 10.30 -15.84 -11.80
CA SER A 2 9.75 -14.66 -11.11
C SER A 2 8.53 -14.16 -11.89
N SER A 3 7.35 -14.31 -11.30
CA SER A 3 6.12 -13.74 -11.85
C SER A 3 6.12 -12.25 -11.54
N ILE A 4 6.30 -11.40 -12.55
CA ILE A 4 6.11 -9.96 -12.41
C ILE A 4 4.60 -9.74 -12.43
N THR A 5 3.96 -9.80 -11.27
CA THR A 5 2.55 -9.43 -11.13
C THR A 5 2.44 -7.92 -11.27
N ASN A 6 1.72 -7.49 -12.30
CA ASN A 6 1.49 -6.08 -12.58
C ASN A 6 0.47 -5.57 -11.55
N HIS A 7 0.98 -4.96 -10.47
CA HIS A 7 0.21 -4.51 -9.31
C HIS A 7 -0.77 -3.36 -9.63
N ASP A 8 -0.58 -2.69 -10.76
CA ASP A 8 -1.27 -1.45 -11.12
C ASP A 8 -2.72 -1.64 -11.59
N ASN A 9 -3.24 -2.88 -11.66
CA ASN A 9 -4.54 -3.16 -12.28
C ASN A 9 -5.48 -4.04 -11.45
N LEU A 10 -5.31 -4.08 -10.13
CA LEU A 10 -6.23 -4.78 -9.25
C LEU A 10 -7.47 -3.90 -8.95
N PRO A 11 -8.69 -4.44 -9.10
CA PRO A 11 -9.90 -3.81 -8.58
C PRO A 11 -9.77 -3.46 -7.09
N ILE A 12 -10.43 -2.37 -6.68
CA ILE A 12 -10.35 -1.68 -5.38
C ILE A 12 -10.68 -2.57 -4.14
N HIS A 13 -11.11 -3.81 -4.35
CA HIS A 13 -11.44 -4.78 -3.29
C HIS A 13 -10.78 -6.15 -3.49
N GLN A 14 -9.68 -6.20 -4.24
CA GLN A 14 -8.91 -7.43 -4.43
C GLN A 14 -7.57 -7.34 -3.70
N GLU A 15 -7.32 -8.35 -2.88
CA GLU A 15 -6.07 -8.50 -2.13
C GLU A 15 -5.17 -9.48 -2.89
N ILE A 16 -3.86 -9.18 -2.94
CA ILE A 16 -2.88 -10.15 -3.46
C ILE A 16 -2.55 -11.09 -2.33
N ILE A 17 -2.93 -12.35 -2.53
CA ILE A 17 -2.57 -13.42 -1.63
C ILE A 17 -1.63 -14.36 -2.39
N THR A 18 -0.40 -14.48 -1.91
CA THR A 18 0.55 -15.44 -2.48
C THR A 18 0.39 -16.79 -1.77
N ILE A 19 0.14 -17.85 -2.52
CA ILE A 19 0.10 -19.20 -1.96
C ILE A 19 1.53 -19.70 -1.80
N LEU A 20 1.99 -19.87 -0.55
CA LEU A 20 3.33 -20.37 -0.26
C LEU A 20 3.40 -21.90 -0.33
N GLY A 21 2.29 -22.60 -0.06
CA GLY A 21 2.23 -24.05 -0.13
C GLY A 21 0.96 -24.64 0.45
N ARG A 22 0.77 -25.95 0.24
CA ARG A 22 -0.36 -26.72 0.77
C ARG A 22 0.17 -27.86 1.63
N GLN A 23 -0.23 -27.92 2.89
CA GLN A 23 0.11 -29.01 3.81
C GLN A 23 -1.16 -29.61 4.40
N THR A 24 -1.38 -30.91 4.18
CA THR A 24 -2.33 -31.77 4.91
C THR A 24 -3.68 -31.09 5.24
N GLY A 25 -4.40 -30.64 4.21
CA GLY A 25 -5.71 -29.99 4.37
C GLY A 25 -5.68 -28.50 4.71
N LYS A 26 -4.50 -27.90 4.88
CA LYS A 26 -4.28 -26.47 5.14
C LYS A 26 -3.58 -25.78 3.96
N LEU A 27 -3.93 -24.53 3.73
CA LEU A 27 -3.31 -23.65 2.75
C LEU A 27 -2.48 -22.60 3.51
N VAL A 28 -1.21 -22.45 3.14
CA VAL A 28 -0.35 -21.41 3.69
C VAL A 28 -0.37 -20.23 2.71
N LEU A 29 -0.81 -19.09 3.21
CA LEU A 29 -1.00 -17.86 2.47
C LEU A 29 -0.03 -16.80 3.02
N ASP A 30 0.62 -16.08 2.11
CA ASP A 30 1.32 -14.85 2.41
C ASP A 30 0.44 -13.68 1.96
N TYR A 31 0.13 -12.81 2.91
CA TYR A 31 -0.70 -11.64 2.68
C TYR A 31 0.22 -10.47 2.42
N ASP A 32 0.14 -9.88 1.23
CA ASP A 32 0.94 -8.70 0.91
C ASP A 32 0.40 -7.48 1.67
N SER A 33 0.91 -7.30 2.90
CA SER A 33 0.56 -6.17 3.76
C SER A 33 1.35 -4.91 3.42
N THR A 34 1.94 -4.79 2.22
CA THR A 34 2.77 -3.62 1.89
C THR A 34 1.95 -2.44 1.37
N LEU A 35 0.67 -2.66 1.05
CA LEU A 35 -0.26 -1.65 0.53
C LEU A 35 -1.46 -1.45 1.47
N ALA A 36 -1.98 -0.23 1.53
CA ALA A 36 -3.30 0.06 2.08
C ALA A 36 -4.09 0.94 1.11
N THR A 37 -5.40 0.73 1.05
CA THR A 37 -6.31 1.54 0.22
C THR A 37 -7.28 2.29 1.11
N LYS A 38 -7.36 3.61 0.96
CA LYS A 38 -8.37 4.46 1.60
C LYS A 38 -9.35 4.93 0.55
N SER A 39 -10.65 4.77 0.80
CA SER A 39 -11.71 5.25 -0.10
C SER A 39 -12.84 5.95 0.66
N GLY A 40 -13.57 6.82 -0.04
CA GLY A 40 -14.80 7.44 0.46
C GLY A 40 -14.97 8.91 0.07
N PHE A 41 -16.13 9.45 0.42
CA PHE A 41 -16.51 10.84 0.15
C PHE A 41 -15.54 11.87 0.73
N ALA A 42 -14.93 11.55 1.88
CA ALA A 42 -13.99 12.43 2.57
C ALA A 42 -12.57 12.41 1.99
N VAL A 43 -12.26 11.45 1.11
CA VAL A 43 -10.97 11.37 0.45
C VAL A 43 -10.93 12.40 -0.67
N LYS A 44 -10.11 13.44 -0.47
CA LYS A 44 -10.06 14.61 -1.35
C LYS A 44 -8.62 14.94 -1.73
N ARG A 45 -8.46 15.83 -2.71
CA ARG A 45 -7.14 16.23 -3.25
C ARG A 45 -6.22 16.80 -2.18
N ASN A 46 -6.75 17.56 -1.22
CA ASN A 46 -5.98 18.12 -0.11
C ASN A 46 -5.33 17.05 0.77
N GLU A 47 -5.95 15.88 0.95
CA GLU A 47 -5.35 14.76 1.69
C GLU A 47 -4.12 14.23 0.94
N VAL A 48 -4.25 14.03 -0.38
CA VAL A 48 -3.14 13.59 -1.25
C VAL A 48 -1.97 14.57 -1.21
N GLU A 49 -2.26 15.86 -1.36
CA GLU A 49 -1.25 16.93 -1.34
C GLU A 49 -0.56 17.01 0.03
N ALA A 50 -1.32 16.91 1.13
CA ALA A 50 -0.76 16.90 2.47
C ALA A 50 0.17 15.69 2.70
N MET A 51 -0.23 14.50 2.27
CA MET A 51 0.61 13.30 2.39
C MET A 51 1.90 13.42 1.58
N ASN A 52 1.83 13.92 0.33
CA ASN A 52 3.02 14.14 -0.50
C ASN A 52 3.96 15.18 0.12
N LEU A 53 3.41 16.27 0.66
CA LEU A 53 4.19 17.29 1.36
C LEU A 53 4.89 16.69 2.58
N VAL A 54 4.17 15.95 3.42
CA VAL A 54 4.75 15.29 4.59
C VAL A 54 5.85 14.33 4.17
N SER A 55 5.60 13.45 3.19
CA SER A 55 6.57 12.44 2.76
C SER A 55 7.90 13.00 2.22
N THR A 56 7.91 14.25 1.78
CA THR A 56 9.09 14.94 1.24
C THR A 56 9.84 15.77 2.28
N HIS A 57 9.21 16.08 3.42
CA HIS A 57 9.73 17.01 4.43
C HIS A 57 10.03 16.36 5.79
N ILE A 58 9.80 15.05 5.93
CA ILE A 58 10.09 14.33 7.17
C ILE A 58 11.21 13.31 6.94
N SER A 59 12.05 13.13 7.97
CA SER A 59 13.13 12.14 8.00
C SER A 59 12.70 10.78 8.54
N ILE A 60 11.49 10.69 9.12
CA ILE A 60 10.93 9.44 9.64
C ILE A 60 10.17 8.69 8.54
N PRO A 61 10.14 7.35 8.58
CA PRO A 61 9.29 6.56 7.68
C PRO A 61 7.84 7.02 7.71
N SER A 62 7.28 7.27 6.53
CA SER A 62 5.86 7.60 6.36
C SER A 62 5.24 6.86 5.17
N PRO A 63 3.91 6.65 5.19
CA PRO A 63 3.19 6.16 4.03
C PRO A 63 3.36 7.11 2.84
N LYS A 64 3.56 6.55 1.65
CA LYS A 64 3.61 7.31 0.39
C LYS A 64 2.37 7.03 -0.44
N VAL A 65 1.88 8.06 -1.12
CA VAL A 65 0.82 7.88 -2.11
C VAL A 65 1.39 7.18 -3.33
N ILE A 66 0.78 6.07 -3.74
CA ILE A 66 1.15 5.30 -4.93
C ILE A 66 0.23 5.64 -6.09
N SER A 67 -1.08 5.67 -5.82
CA SER A 67 -2.12 5.84 -6.82
C SER A 67 -3.27 6.66 -6.25
N THR A 68 -3.96 7.43 -7.10
CA THR A 68 -5.16 8.16 -6.69
C THR A 68 -6.23 8.15 -7.78
N LYS A 69 -7.48 8.06 -7.37
CA LYS A 69 -8.65 8.26 -8.22
C LYS A 69 -9.64 9.16 -7.49
N LEU A 70 -9.74 10.40 -7.94
CA LEU A 70 -10.56 11.43 -7.30
C LEU A 70 -11.72 11.83 -8.21
N SER A 71 -12.92 11.88 -7.64
CA SER A 71 -14.14 12.39 -8.25
C SER A 71 -14.85 13.33 -7.26
N PRO A 72 -15.83 14.14 -7.70
CA PRO A 72 -16.57 15.04 -6.82
C PRO A 72 -17.17 14.30 -5.61
N ASP A 73 -17.73 13.12 -5.86
CA ASP A 73 -18.50 12.35 -4.88
C ASP A 73 -17.67 11.25 -4.21
N ASN A 74 -16.52 10.86 -4.74
CA ASN A 74 -15.74 9.79 -4.13
C ASN A 74 -14.26 9.92 -4.43
N GLY A 75 -13.41 9.60 -3.45
CA GLY A 75 -11.97 9.51 -3.63
C GLY A 75 -11.44 8.14 -3.24
N ILE A 76 -10.34 7.75 -3.89
CA ILE A 76 -9.57 6.54 -3.59
C ILE A 76 -8.10 6.93 -3.61
N ILE A 77 -7.35 6.49 -2.61
CA ILE A 77 -5.90 6.64 -2.50
C ILE A 77 -5.33 5.29 -2.12
N ASP A 78 -4.37 4.81 -2.90
CA ASP A 78 -3.52 3.68 -2.55
C ASP A 78 -2.23 4.21 -1.93
N ILE A 79 -1.86 3.67 -0.78
CA ILE A 79 -0.72 4.12 0.02
C ILE A 79 0.20 2.96 0.35
N SER A 80 1.51 3.22 0.33
CA SER A 80 2.51 2.27 0.81
C SER A 80 2.51 2.22 2.34
N HIS A 81 2.89 1.09 2.91
CA HIS A 81 3.27 1.06 4.32
C HIS A 81 4.56 1.88 4.55
N PRO A 82 4.73 2.45 5.75
CA PRO A 82 5.99 3.09 6.13
C PRO A 82 7.12 2.06 6.07
N GLN A 83 8.18 2.36 5.33
CA GLN A 83 9.39 1.54 5.30
C GLN A 83 10.16 1.78 6.61
N ILE A 84 9.94 0.96 7.63
CA ILE A 84 10.73 1.01 8.86
C ILE A 84 12.17 0.66 8.45
N LEU A 85 13.04 1.67 8.39
CA LEU A 85 14.46 1.43 8.17
C LEU A 85 14.96 0.63 9.38
N PRO A 86 15.64 -0.53 9.19
CA PRO A 86 16.23 -1.25 10.30
C PRO A 86 17.18 -0.30 11.03
N GLU A 87 17.07 -0.29 12.37
CA GLU A 87 17.97 0.49 13.20
C GLU A 87 19.41 0.14 12.80
N LYS A 88 20.20 1.16 12.47
CA LYS A 88 21.60 0.98 12.14
C LYS A 88 22.26 0.38 13.38
N GLU A 89 22.66 -0.88 13.35
CA GLU A 89 23.49 -1.45 14.41
C GLU A 89 24.74 -0.57 14.52
N VAL A 90 24.81 0.19 15.61
CA VAL A 90 25.99 0.95 15.98
C VAL A 90 26.95 -0.06 16.59
N GLY A 91 27.90 -0.51 15.77
CA GLY A 91 29.08 -1.27 16.24
C GLY A 91 30.05 -0.41 17.02
#